data_AF-A0A2Z5WTK8-F1
#
_entry.id   AF-A0A2Z5WTK8-F1
#
_cell.length_a   1.000
_cell.length_b   1.000
_cell.length_c   1.000
_cell.angle_alpha   90.00
_cell.angle_beta   90.00
_cell.angle_gamma   90.00
#
_symmetry.space_group_name_H-M   'P 1'
#
loop_
_entity.id
_entity.type
_entity.pdbx_description
1 polymer ?
#
loop_
_entity_poly.entity_id
_entity_poly.type
_entity_poly.pdbx_seq_one_letter_code
_entity_poly.pdbx_strand_id
1 'polypeptide(L)'
;MSVVSSVLIPIIKLWLRSQVEHIDTLEIEIAGKSRQILSGDIPKANVIGAGAKYQGLAVTNIDLCAEAIHLNIAQILKGEALRLLDPIRVTMDVELSPADLQSCLKSPIFLDAIAPDTPPIATTDDEIRALLEHLVHKLGDEFTLHELIITNGSAKCRGEFAIAAT
;
A
#
# COMPACT_ATOMS: atom_id res chain seq x y z
N MET A 1 4.98 7.15 26.55
CA MET A 1 4.33 7.23 25.22
C MET A 1 3.77 8.63 25.05
N SER A 2 4.01 9.28 23.92
CA SER A 2 3.57 10.67 23.71
C SER A 2 2.08 10.74 23.38
N VAL A 3 1.37 11.72 23.95
CA VAL A 3 -0.04 12.03 23.69
C VAL A 3 -0.32 12.29 22.19
N VAL A 4 0.71 12.66 21.43
CA VAL A 4 0.64 12.92 20.00
C VAL A 4 0.40 11.65 19.18
N SER A 5 1.12 10.56 19.51
CA SER A 5 0.91 9.26 18.88
C SER A 5 -0.48 8.70 19.19
N SER A 6 -1.04 8.98 20.38
CA SER A 6 -2.34 8.44 20.78
C SER A 6 -3.56 9.06 20.09
N VAL A 7 -3.43 10.22 19.44
CA VAL A 7 -4.55 10.86 18.70
C VAL A 7 -4.33 10.79 17.19
N LEU A 8 -3.09 11.01 16.73
CA LEU A 8 -2.80 11.04 15.30
C LEU A 8 -2.87 9.66 14.66
N ILE A 9 -2.31 8.63 15.31
CA ILE A 9 -2.30 7.27 14.76
C ILE A 9 -3.72 6.75 14.54
N PRO A 10 -4.67 6.87 15.48
CA PRO A 10 -6.06 6.48 15.23
C PRO A 10 -6.70 7.18 14.03
N ILE A 11 -6.43 8.48 13.82
CA ILE A 11 -6.99 9.25 12.69
C ILE A 11 -6.42 8.74 11.37
N ILE A 12 -5.09 8.59 11.27
CA ILE A 12 -4.43 8.06 10.07
C ILE A 12 -4.91 6.63 9.80
N LYS A 13 -5.02 5.81 10.84
CA LYS A 13 -5.53 4.44 10.74
C LYS A 13 -6.98 4.39 10.25
N LEU A 14 -7.83 5.30 10.72
CA LEU A 14 -9.22 5.42 10.27
C LEU A 14 -9.27 5.86 8.80
N TRP A 15 -8.45 6.83 8.41
CA TRP A 15 -8.35 7.30 7.03
C TRP A 15 -7.85 6.19 6.08
N LEU A 16 -6.79 5.45 6.44
CA LEU A 16 -6.30 4.32 5.65
C LEU A 16 -7.35 3.21 5.53
N ARG A 17 -8.05 2.89 6.62
CA ARG A 17 -9.17 1.95 6.59
C ARG A 17 -10.31 2.39 5.68
N SER A 18 -10.53 3.69 5.52
CA SER A 18 -11.56 4.19 4.60
C SER A 18 -11.13 4.14 3.13
N GLN A 19 -9.84 3.94 2.83
CA GLN A 19 -9.35 3.79 1.46
C GLN A 19 -9.47 2.35 0.93
N VAL A 20 -9.72 1.38 1.80
CA VAL A 20 -9.77 -0.05 1.45
C VAL A 20 -11.16 -0.61 1.70
N GLU A 21 -11.55 -1.64 0.94
CA GLU A 21 -12.83 -2.33 1.10
C GLU A 21 -12.86 -3.13 2.40
N HIS A 22 -11.73 -3.75 2.74
CA HIS A 22 -11.57 -4.56 3.94
C HIS A 22 -10.10 -4.57 4.37
N ILE A 23 -9.85 -4.69 5.66
CA ILE A 23 -8.51 -4.95 6.21
C ILE A 23 -8.65 -5.54 7.61
N ASP A 24 -8.02 -6.69 7.86
CA ASP A 24 -8.14 -7.39 9.14
C ASP A 24 -7.34 -6.68 10.23
N THR A 25 -6.05 -6.48 9.96
CA THR A 25 -5.13 -5.80 10.87
C THR A 25 -4.46 -4.64 10.15
N LEU A 26 -4.30 -3.53 10.88
CA LEU A 26 -3.58 -2.36 10.39
C LEU A 26 -2.81 -1.78 11.56
N GLU A 27 -1.50 -1.79 11.48
CA GLU A 27 -0.58 -1.23 12.45
C GLU A 27 0.19 -0.10 11.81
N ILE A 28 0.44 0.94 12.59
CA ILE A 28 1.15 2.13 12.12
C ILE A 28 2.16 2.50 13.18
N GLU A 29 3.42 2.57 12.76
CA GLU A 29 4.51 3.06 13.57
C GLU A 29 5.02 4.35 12.97
N ILE A 30 5.19 5.38 13.81
CA ILE A 30 5.70 6.68 13.38
C ILE A 30 6.93 6.99 14.22
N ALA A 31 8.08 7.16 13.56
CA ALA A 31 9.29 7.62 14.19
C ALA A 31 9.34 9.15 14.21
N GLY A 32 9.74 9.73 15.34
CA GLY A 32 9.94 11.17 15.45
C GLY A 32 9.64 11.72 16.83
N LYS A 33 10.07 12.96 17.07
CA LYS A 33 9.73 13.69 18.30
C LYS A 33 8.30 14.21 18.18
N SER A 34 7.55 14.18 19.28
CA SER A 34 6.16 14.65 19.36
C SER A 34 5.91 16.01 18.72
N ARG A 35 6.80 16.99 18.97
CA ARG A 35 6.69 18.33 18.42
C ARG A 35 6.86 18.36 16.90
N GLN A 36 7.74 17.52 16.37
CA GLN A 36 8.01 17.41 14.92
C GLN A 36 6.79 16.83 14.20
N ILE A 37 6.23 15.74 14.77
CA ILE A 37 5.00 15.11 14.26
C ILE A 37 3.82 16.10 14.29
N LEU A 38 3.67 16.89 15.36
CA LEU A 38 2.60 17.91 15.46
C LEU A 38 2.77 19.06 14.46
N SER A 39 4.00 19.42 14.09
CA SER A 39 4.23 20.38 13.00
C SER A 39 3.93 19.80 11.62
N GLY A 40 3.67 18.50 11.52
CA GLY A 40 3.40 17.80 10.28
C GLY A 40 4.63 17.23 9.59
N ASP A 41 5.80 17.28 10.23
CA ASP A 41 7.03 16.67 9.75
C ASP A 41 7.20 15.30 10.42
N ILE A 42 7.12 14.26 9.59
CA ILE A 42 7.24 12.86 10.01
C ILE A 42 8.50 12.27 9.35
N PRO A 43 9.57 12.05 10.14
CA PRO A 43 10.82 11.47 9.63
C PRO A 43 10.62 10.15 8.91
N LYS A 44 9.82 9.26 9.50
CA LYS A 44 9.58 7.92 8.99
C LYS A 44 8.27 7.37 9.53
N ALA A 45 7.50 6.71 8.67
CA ALA A 45 6.34 5.95 9.06
C ALA A 45 6.37 4.57 8.40
N ASN A 46 5.99 3.56 9.19
CA ASN A 46 5.76 2.21 8.72
C ASN A 46 4.28 1.88 8.89
N VAL A 47 3.68 1.26 7.87
CA VAL A 47 2.30 0.81 7.88
C VAL A 47 2.30 -0.67 7.54
N ILE A 48 1.85 -1.49 8.49
CA ILE A 48 1.77 -2.94 8.33
C ILE A 48 0.30 -3.32 8.30
N GLY A 49 -0.12 -4.01 7.27
CA GLY A 49 -1.49 -4.50 7.10
C GLY A 49 -1.53 -5.98 6.83
N ALA A 50 -2.61 -6.64 7.26
CA ALA A 50 -2.91 -8.01 6.85
C ALA A 50 -4.38 -8.14 6.40
N GLY A 51 -4.60 -9.02 5.42
CA GLY A 51 -5.93 -9.31 4.85
C GLY A 51 -6.58 -8.09 4.21
N ALA A 52 -5.79 -7.23 3.55
CA ALA A 52 -6.30 -6.02 2.92
C ALA A 52 -7.00 -6.34 1.60
N LYS A 53 -8.11 -5.66 1.30
CA LYS A 53 -8.81 -5.74 0.01
C LYS A 53 -9.06 -4.35 -0.54
N TYR A 54 -8.69 -4.15 -1.80
CA TYR A 54 -8.87 -2.87 -2.50
C TYR A 54 -9.29 -3.12 -3.94
N GLN A 55 -10.48 -2.68 -4.33
CA GLN A 55 -11.02 -2.87 -5.69
C GLN A 55 -10.94 -4.33 -6.16
N GLY A 56 -11.21 -5.28 -5.26
CA GLY A 56 -11.07 -6.72 -5.51
C GLY A 56 -9.65 -7.29 -5.46
N LEU A 57 -8.59 -6.46 -5.34
CA LEU A 57 -7.23 -6.92 -5.05
C LEU A 57 -7.13 -7.35 -3.59
N ALA A 58 -6.92 -8.63 -3.34
CA ALA A 58 -6.71 -9.17 -2.01
C ALA A 58 -5.20 -9.29 -1.74
N VAL A 59 -4.74 -8.73 -0.62
CA VAL A 59 -3.35 -8.77 -0.19
C VAL A 59 -3.27 -9.43 1.18
N THR A 60 -2.46 -10.48 1.30
CA THR A 60 -2.33 -11.24 2.55
C THR A 60 -1.57 -10.43 3.59
N ASN A 61 -0.38 -9.93 3.25
CA ASN A 61 0.41 -9.04 4.09
C ASN A 61 0.95 -7.89 3.25
N ILE A 62 0.99 -6.70 3.83
CA ILE A 62 1.60 -5.52 3.24
C ILE A 62 2.38 -4.77 4.30
N ASP A 63 3.62 -4.40 3.96
CA ASP A 63 4.47 -3.51 4.74
C ASP A 63 4.86 -2.34 3.85
N LEU A 64 4.53 -1.14 4.30
CA LEU A 64 4.84 0.12 3.61
C LEU A 64 5.73 0.97 4.50
N CYS A 65 6.84 1.44 3.94
CA CYS A 65 7.76 2.35 4.62
C CYS A 65 7.90 3.63 3.79
N ALA A 66 7.74 4.78 4.45
CA ALA A 66 7.95 6.08 3.84
C ALA A 66 8.76 6.99 4.77
N GLU A 67 9.55 7.87 4.19
CA GLU A 67 10.42 8.81 4.91
C GLU A 67 10.19 10.24 4.45
N ALA A 68 10.56 11.20 5.30
CA ALA A 68 10.42 12.65 5.05
C ALA A 68 9.00 13.06 4.63
N ILE A 69 7.99 12.62 5.40
CA ILE A 69 6.58 12.83 5.08
C ILE A 69 6.12 14.17 5.68
N HIS A 70 5.56 15.03 4.83
CA HIS A 70 4.96 16.29 5.26
C HIS A 70 3.44 16.25 5.13
N LEU A 71 2.75 16.37 6.27
CA LEU A 71 1.29 16.32 6.36
C LEU A 71 0.71 17.62 6.93
N ASN A 72 -0.54 17.92 6.57
CA ASN A 72 -1.27 19.09 7.08
C ASN A 72 -1.83 18.92 8.51
N ILE A 73 -1.02 18.41 9.46
CA ILE A 73 -1.49 18.04 10.82
C ILE A 73 -2.20 19.19 11.55
N ALA A 74 -1.68 20.41 11.47
CA ALA A 74 -2.31 21.57 12.10
C ALA A 74 -3.72 21.87 11.56
N GLN A 75 -4.01 21.51 10.32
CA GLN A 75 -5.31 21.66 9.67
C GLN A 75 -6.23 20.47 9.99
N ILE A 76 -5.70 19.25 10.08
CA ILE A 76 -6.44 18.06 10.53
C ILE A 76 -7.02 18.29 11.93
N LEU A 77 -6.25 18.90 12.83
CA LEU A 77 -6.73 19.26 14.17
C LEU A 77 -7.88 20.28 14.16
N LYS A 78 -8.10 20.98 13.04
CA LYS A 78 -9.22 21.91 12.82
C LYS A 78 -10.38 21.27 12.05
N GLY A 79 -10.29 19.98 11.72
CA GLY A 79 -11.33 19.23 11.01
C GLY A 79 -11.16 19.19 9.49
N GLU A 80 -10.04 19.64 8.94
CA GLU A 80 -9.75 19.48 7.51
C GLU A 80 -9.32 18.05 7.18
N ALA A 81 -9.50 17.66 5.91
CA ALA A 81 -9.04 16.38 5.40
C ALA A 81 -7.51 16.25 5.46
N LEU A 82 -7.04 15.01 5.65
CA LEU A 82 -5.62 14.68 5.61
C LEU A 82 -5.09 14.90 4.19
N ARG A 83 -4.02 15.68 4.08
CA ARG A 83 -3.33 16.02 2.85
C ARG A 83 -1.84 15.80 2.97
N LEU A 84 -1.28 15.29 1.90
CA LEU A 84 0.15 15.13 1.71
C LEU A 84 0.67 16.41 1.07
N LEU A 85 1.52 17.14 1.79
CA LEU A 85 1.99 18.46 1.36
C LEU A 85 3.11 18.37 0.32
N ASP A 86 3.94 17.34 0.42
CA ASP A 86 5.06 17.09 -0.48
C ASP A 86 5.01 15.64 -0.99
N PRO A 87 5.44 15.38 -2.24
CA PRO A 87 5.48 14.02 -2.76
C PRO A 87 6.44 13.16 -1.94
N ILE A 88 6.06 11.91 -1.69
CA ILE A 88 6.85 10.96 -0.92
C ILE A 88 7.19 9.73 -1.76
N ARG A 89 8.33 9.10 -1.45
CA ARG A 89 8.65 7.76 -1.94
C ARG A 89 8.25 6.75 -0.89
N VAL A 90 7.54 5.72 -1.32
CA VAL A 90 7.08 4.62 -0.48
C VAL A 90 7.73 3.35 -0.97
N THR A 91 8.44 2.67 -0.08
CA THR A 91 8.89 1.29 -0.30
C THR A 91 7.79 0.34 0.18
N MET A 92 7.52 -0.69 -0.61
CA MET A 92 6.51 -1.69 -0.28
C MET A 92 7.06 -3.11 -0.34
N ASP A 93 6.62 -3.92 0.61
CA ASP A 93 6.77 -5.36 0.65
C ASP A 93 5.37 -5.97 0.75
N VAL A 94 5.00 -6.76 -0.26
CA VAL A 94 3.67 -7.39 -0.37
C VAL A 94 3.82 -8.89 -0.46
N GLU A 95 2.96 -9.59 0.26
CA GLU A 95 2.80 -11.04 0.21
C GLU A 95 1.36 -11.41 -0.13
N LEU A 96 1.23 -12.36 -1.05
CA LEU A 96 -0.02 -12.86 -1.59
C LEU A 96 -0.03 -14.38 -1.44
N SER A 97 -1.00 -14.88 -0.67
CA SER A 97 -1.32 -16.30 -0.60
C SER A 97 -1.88 -16.79 -1.94
N PRO A 98 -1.90 -18.10 -2.21
CA PRO A 98 -2.43 -18.61 -3.48
C PRO A 98 -3.90 -18.26 -3.69
N ALA A 99 -4.69 -18.22 -2.62
CA ALA A 99 -6.10 -17.83 -2.69
C ALA A 99 -6.26 -16.34 -3.01
N ASP A 100 -5.49 -15.47 -2.34
CA ASP A 100 -5.55 -14.03 -2.53
C ASP A 100 -5.02 -13.63 -3.91
N LEU A 101 -3.94 -14.26 -4.38
CA LEU A 101 -3.40 -14.06 -5.71
C LEU A 101 -4.42 -14.39 -6.80
N GLN A 102 -5.11 -15.53 -6.67
CA GLN A 102 -6.17 -15.89 -7.61
C GLN A 102 -7.35 -14.93 -7.57
N SER A 103 -7.64 -14.35 -6.41
CA SER A 103 -8.62 -13.26 -6.29
C SER A 103 -8.14 -12.01 -7.04
N CYS A 104 -6.86 -11.64 -6.88
CA CYS A 104 -6.25 -10.51 -7.59
C CYS A 104 -6.30 -10.66 -9.11
N LEU A 105 -5.93 -11.82 -9.65
CA LEU A 105 -5.96 -12.08 -11.10
C LEU A 105 -7.37 -11.96 -11.71
N LYS A 106 -8.42 -12.10 -10.89
CA LYS A 106 -9.82 -11.97 -11.28
C LYS A 106 -10.41 -10.60 -10.96
N SER A 107 -9.65 -9.71 -10.32
CA SER A 107 -10.12 -8.41 -9.91
C SER A 107 -10.31 -7.48 -11.13
N PRO A 108 -11.34 -6.62 -11.13
CA PRO A 108 -11.60 -5.71 -12.25
C PRO A 108 -10.38 -4.85 -12.61
N ILE A 109 -9.68 -4.31 -11.60
CA ILE A 109 -8.50 -3.47 -11.81
C ILE A 109 -7.35 -4.22 -12.49
N PHE A 110 -7.19 -5.52 -12.23
CA PHE A 110 -6.21 -6.36 -12.90
C PHE A 110 -6.60 -6.67 -14.34
N LEU A 111 -7.88 -6.97 -14.58
CA LEU A 111 -8.41 -7.26 -15.91
C LEU A 111 -8.36 -6.02 -16.82
N ASP A 112 -8.73 -4.85 -16.29
CA ASP A 112 -8.61 -3.57 -16.96
C ASP A 112 -7.14 -3.25 -17.29
N ALA A 113 -6.22 -3.63 -16.41
CA ALA A 113 -4.80 -3.45 -16.64
C ALA A 113 -4.23 -4.40 -17.69
N ILE A 114 -4.57 -5.70 -17.73
CA ILE A 114 -3.87 -6.66 -18.61
C ILE A 114 -4.65 -6.96 -19.90
N ALA A 115 -5.91 -7.41 -19.79
CA ALA A 115 -6.73 -7.76 -20.95
C ALA A 115 -8.23 -7.80 -20.54
N PRO A 116 -9.09 -6.97 -21.16
CA PRO A 116 -10.50 -6.85 -20.76
C PRO A 116 -11.35 -8.08 -21.13
N ASP A 117 -10.89 -8.95 -22.04
CA ASP A 117 -11.76 -9.94 -22.69
C ASP A 117 -11.77 -11.33 -22.03
N THR A 118 -10.80 -11.71 -21.17
CA THR A 118 -10.85 -13.00 -20.46
C THR A 118 -9.94 -13.02 -19.22
N PRO A 119 -10.44 -13.40 -18.02
CA PRO A 119 -9.58 -13.54 -16.85
C PRO A 119 -8.56 -14.67 -17.05
N PRO A 120 -7.26 -14.40 -16.89
CA PRO A 120 -6.25 -15.45 -17.02
C PRO A 120 -6.42 -16.44 -15.86
N ILE A 121 -6.65 -17.71 -16.18
CA ILE A 121 -6.56 -18.80 -15.21
C ILE A 121 -5.08 -19.20 -15.17
N ALA A 122 -4.28 -18.45 -14.41
CA ALA A 122 -2.88 -18.83 -14.21
C ALA A 122 -2.82 -19.96 -13.20
N THR A 123 -2.36 -21.14 -13.61
CA THR A 123 -2.28 -22.32 -12.74
C THR A 123 -0.84 -22.71 -12.40
N THR A 124 0.13 -22.10 -13.09
CA THR A 124 1.56 -22.33 -12.87
C THR A 124 2.26 -21.07 -12.41
N ASP A 125 3.35 -21.23 -11.67
CA ASP A 125 4.17 -20.13 -11.15
C ASP A 125 4.72 -19.25 -12.30
N ASP A 126 5.03 -19.85 -13.45
CA ASP A 126 5.54 -19.13 -14.64
C ASP A 126 4.46 -18.25 -15.30
N GLU A 127 3.22 -18.74 -15.39
CA GLU A 127 2.09 -17.94 -15.91
C GLU A 127 1.79 -16.76 -15.00
N ILE A 128 1.77 -17.02 -13.68
CA ILE A 128 1.58 -15.98 -12.66
C ILE A 128 2.67 -14.91 -12.79
N ARG A 129 3.93 -15.35 -12.98
CA ARG A 129 5.07 -14.45 -13.13
C ARG A 129 4.92 -13.54 -14.33
N ALA A 130 4.63 -14.12 -15.49
CA ALA A 130 4.46 -13.35 -16.73
C ALA A 130 3.35 -12.29 -16.61
N LEU A 131 2.24 -12.63 -15.95
CA LEU A 131 1.14 -11.69 -15.74
C LEU A 131 1.50 -10.54 -14.78
N LEU A 132 2.14 -10.86 -13.66
CA LEU A 132 2.55 -9.84 -12.69
C LEU A 132 3.64 -8.92 -13.27
N GLU A 133 4.60 -9.47 -14.00
CA GLU A 133 5.61 -8.69 -14.72
C GLU A 133 4.97 -7.77 -15.77
N HIS A 134 3.96 -8.26 -16.48
CA HIS A 134 3.23 -7.44 -17.45
C HIS A 134 2.47 -6.28 -16.78
N LEU A 135 1.82 -6.51 -15.64
CA LEU A 135 1.15 -5.46 -14.87
C LEU A 135 2.14 -4.41 -14.38
N VAL A 136 3.26 -4.84 -13.80
CA VAL A 136 4.34 -3.95 -13.35
C VAL A 136 4.86 -3.12 -14.51
N HIS A 137 5.07 -3.72 -15.68
CA HIS A 137 5.52 -2.99 -16.85
C HIS A 137 4.51 -1.94 -17.31
N LYS A 138 3.21 -2.20 -17.15
CA LYS A 138 2.14 -1.23 -17.45
C LYS A 138 2.03 -0.08 -16.45
N LEU A 139 2.39 -0.30 -15.18
CA LEU A 139 2.52 0.78 -14.20
C LEU A 139 3.66 1.75 -14.56
N GLY A 140 4.60 1.32 -15.41
CA GLY A 140 5.63 2.18 -16.00
C GLY A 140 6.53 2.82 -14.95
N ASP A 141 6.92 4.07 -15.19
CA ASP A 141 7.89 4.79 -14.35
C ASP A 141 7.37 5.16 -12.95
N GLU A 142 6.07 4.99 -12.68
CA GLU A 142 5.48 5.29 -11.36
C GLU A 142 5.80 4.21 -10.32
N PHE A 143 6.15 3.00 -10.76
CA PHE A 143 6.45 1.86 -9.90
C PHE A 143 7.77 1.19 -10.31
N THR A 144 8.71 1.10 -9.36
CA THR A 144 9.95 0.34 -9.55
C THR A 144 9.85 -0.98 -8.81
N LEU A 145 9.82 -2.08 -9.55
CA LEU A 145 9.90 -3.42 -9.00
C LEU A 145 11.34 -3.77 -8.67
N HIS A 146 11.62 -4.07 -7.40
CA HIS A 146 12.94 -4.50 -6.94
C HIS A 146 13.06 -6.02 -6.94
N GLU A 147 12.00 -6.72 -6.52
CA GLU A 147 12.02 -8.18 -6.38
C GLU A 147 10.62 -8.76 -6.59
N LEU A 148 10.52 -9.86 -7.35
CA LEU A 148 9.31 -10.65 -7.50
C LEU A 148 9.64 -12.14 -7.42
N ILE A 149 9.17 -12.77 -6.34
CA ILE A 149 9.31 -14.19 -6.08
C ILE A 149 7.94 -14.83 -6.15
N ILE A 150 7.83 -15.91 -6.92
CA ILE A 150 6.61 -16.73 -6.97
C ILE A 150 7.02 -18.16 -6.68
N THR A 151 6.32 -18.77 -5.73
CA THR A 151 6.60 -20.12 -5.27
C THR A 151 5.29 -20.77 -4.80
N ASN A 152 4.94 -21.92 -5.37
CA ASN A 152 3.75 -22.70 -5.01
C ASN A 152 2.45 -21.89 -5.11
N GLY A 153 2.32 -21.05 -6.14
CA GLY A 153 1.17 -20.18 -6.34
C GLY A 153 1.07 -18.99 -5.37
N SER A 154 2.03 -18.81 -4.46
CA SER A 154 2.15 -17.57 -3.66
C SER A 154 3.05 -16.58 -4.38
N ALA A 155 2.81 -15.29 -4.19
CA ALA A 155 3.66 -14.23 -4.73
C ALA A 155 4.16 -13.30 -3.61
N LYS A 156 5.44 -12.96 -3.68
CA LYS A 156 6.05 -11.92 -2.84
C LYS A 156 6.68 -10.88 -3.74
N CYS A 157 6.33 -9.63 -3.51
CA CYS A 157 6.74 -8.49 -4.32
C CYS A 157 7.35 -7.41 -3.43
N ARG A 158 8.51 -6.91 -3.82
CA ARG A 158 9.12 -5.72 -3.24
C ARG A 158 9.27 -4.66 -4.32
N GLY A 159 8.86 -3.44 -4.02
CA GLY A 159 9.00 -2.32 -4.93
C GLY A 159 8.99 -0.98 -4.24
N GLU A 160 9.08 0.08 -5.03
CA GLU A 160 8.90 1.45 -4.58
C GLU A 160 8.05 2.23 -5.58
N PHE A 161 7.31 3.20 -5.06
CA PHE A 161 6.51 4.11 -5.87
C PHE A 161 6.47 5.49 -5.24
N ALA A 162 6.16 6.49 -6.07
CA ALA A 162 5.96 7.85 -5.60
C ALA A 162 4.47 8.13 -5.40
N ILE A 163 4.14 8.79 -4.29
CA ILE A 163 2.80 9.35 -4.07
C ILE A 163 2.89 10.86 -4.25
N ALA A 164 2.09 11.41 -5.16
CA ALA A 164 2.01 12.85 -5.38
C ALA A 164 1.31 13.56 -4.21
N ALA A 165 1.68 14.82 -3.98
CA ALA A 165 1.01 15.69 -3.01
C ALA A 165 -0.49 15.88 -3.35
N THR A 166 -1.31 16.14 -2.32
CA THR A 166 -2.79 16.20 -2.39
C THR A 166 -3.41 17.48 -1.84
#